data_AF-T2GD52-F1
#
_entry.id   AF-T2GD52-F1
#
_cell.length_a   1.000
_cell.length_b   1.000
_cell.length_c   1.000
_cell.angle_alpha   90.00
_cell.angle_beta   90.00
_cell.angle_gamma   90.00
#
_symmetry.space_group_name_H-M   'P 1'
#
loop_
_entity.id
_entity.type
_entity.pdbx_description
1 polymer ?
#
loop_
_entity_poly.entity_id
_entity_poly.type
_entity_poly.pdbx_seq_one_letter_code
_entity_poly.pdbx_strand_id
1 'polypeptide(L)'
;MAKKISPENKKQVMESKYDPIKLRQLCEAGVTAMEAKQALGLSSMQSLRQHLMRLSVESQNLMTLPGLYERSSTRARLTKQGIKLSLSKLKASGIEYPENTEFRMEFDEERNQILLTWMGIGTGQVDQYEPSDISNVR
;
A
#
# COMPACT_ATOMS: atom_id res chain seq x y z
N MET A 1 -29.29 24.99 19.70
CA MET A 1 -28.96 23.72 20.39
C MET A 1 -27.68 23.15 19.79
N ALA A 2 -26.55 23.20 20.51
CA ALA A 2 -25.26 22.72 20.03
C ALA A 2 -25.04 21.27 20.47
N LYS A 3 -24.89 20.35 19.51
CA LYS A 3 -24.53 18.95 19.79
C LYS A 3 -23.08 18.90 20.29
N LYS A 4 -22.90 18.61 21.57
CA LYS A 4 -21.61 18.26 22.18
C LYS A 4 -21.21 16.87 21.67
N ILE A 5 -20.02 16.76 21.07
CA ILE A 5 -19.43 15.49 20.64
C ILE A 5 -18.61 14.94 21.82
N SER A 6 -18.96 13.75 22.29
CA SER A 6 -18.33 13.04 23.42
C SER A 6 -16.90 12.59 23.10
N PRO A 7 -15.96 12.63 24.06
CA PRO A 7 -14.53 12.37 23.84
C PRO A 7 -14.14 10.89 24.05
N GLU A 8 -14.85 9.94 23.44
CA GLU A 8 -14.73 8.51 23.81
C GLU A 8 -13.99 7.63 22.79
N ASN A 9 -13.19 8.21 21.89
CA ASN A 9 -12.36 7.41 20.97
C ASN A 9 -10.98 8.01 20.70
N LYS A 10 -10.33 8.55 21.73
CA LYS A 10 -8.88 8.72 21.69
C LYS A 10 -8.25 7.33 21.86
N LYS A 11 -8.07 6.61 20.75
CA LYS A 11 -7.04 5.56 20.67
C LYS A 11 -5.77 6.18 21.25
N GLN A 12 -5.36 5.75 22.43
CA GLN A 12 -4.09 6.13 23.02
C GLN A 12 -3.04 5.73 21.98
N VAL A 13 -2.53 6.73 21.27
CA VAL A 13 -1.32 6.57 20.47
C VAL A 13 -0.23 6.42 21.52
N MET A 14 -0.02 5.18 21.94
CA MET A 14 1.12 4.78 22.74
C MET A 14 2.34 5.21 21.94
N GLU A 15 2.96 6.31 22.34
CA GLU A 15 4.19 6.78 21.72
C GLU A 15 5.20 5.64 21.86
N SER A 16 5.52 5.00 20.74
CA SER A 16 6.48 3.91 20.70
C SER A 16 7.80 4.43 21.25
N LYS A 17 8.14 4.04 22.48
CA LYS A 17 9.35 4.48 23.18
C LYS A 17 10.57 4.08 22.34
N TYR A 18 11.41 5.06 21.99
CA TYR A 18 12.67 4.82 21.29
C TYR A 18 13.57 3.88 22.11
N ASP A 19 13.94 2.75 21.52
CA ASP A 19 14.85 1.75 22.10
C ASP A 19 16.08 1.57 21.18
N PRO A 20 17.20 2.26 21.48
CA PRO A 20 18.39 2.26 20.63
C PRO A 20 19.12 0.91 20.63
N ILE A 21 19.06 0.14 21.73
CA ILE A 21 19.77 -1.14 21.86
C ILE A 21 19.11 -2.16 20.95
N LYS A 22 17.78 -2.29 21.06
CA LYS A 22 17.00 -3.21 20.23
C LYS A 22 17.06 -2.83 18.76
N LEU A 23 17.01 -1.53 18.42
CA LEU A 23 17.12 -1.07 17.04
C LEU A 23 18.50 -1.40 16.43
N ARG A 24 19.59 -1.28 17.20
CA ARG A 24 20.93 -1.65 16.74
C ARG A 24 21.03 -3.15 16.43
N GLN A 25 20.55 -3.99 17.34
CA GLN A 25 20.51 -5.46 17.14
C GLN A 25 19.74 -5.85 15.88
N LEU A 26 18.61 -5.19 15.61
CA LEU A 26 17.83 -5.43 14.40
C LEU A 26 18.58 -5.02 13.12
N CYS A 27 19.35 -3.92 13.16
CA CYS A 27 20.20 -3.52 12.04
C CYS A 27 21.33 -4.52 11.78
N GLU A 28 21.99 -4.99 12.84
CA GLU A 28 23.07 -5.99 12.75
C GLU A 28 22.56 -7.36 12.27
N ALA A 29 21.33 -7.74 12.66
CA ALA A 29 20.67 -8.96 12.22
C ALA A 29 20.19 -8.89 10.75
N GLY A 30 20.24 -7.71 10.10
CA GLY A 30 19.87 -7.55 8.70
C GLY A 30 18.38 -7.79 8.39
N VAL A 31 17.49 -7.69 9.40
CA VAL A 31 16.05 -7.91 9.21
C VAL A 31 15.43 -6.82 8.34
N THR A 32 14.30 -7.12 7.70
CA THR A 32 13.62 -6.13 6.87
C THR A 32 13.04 -4.99 7.70
N ALA A 33 12.87 -3.81 7.10
CA ALA A 33 12.30 -2.67 7.78
C ALA A 33 10.86 -2.89 8.25
N MET A 34 10.10 -3.78 7.59
CA MET A 34 8.75 -4.17 8.02
C MET A 34 8.79 -5.03 9.30
N GLU A 35 9.69 -6.00 9.37
CA GLU A 35 9.90 -6.83 10.56
C GLU A 35 10.40 -6.00 11.74
N ALA A 36 11.37 -5.11 11.52
CA ALA A 36 11.86 -4.20 12.55
C ALA A 36 10.76 -3.27 13.09
N LYS A 37 9.90 -2.75 12.21
CA LYS A 37 8.73 -1.94 12.59
C LYS A 37 7.81 -2.72 13.53
N GLN A 38 7.52 -3.98 13.20
CA GLN A 38 6.66 -4.84 14.02
C GLN A 38 7.34 -5.18 15.36
N ALA A 39 8.62 -5.55 15.35
CA ALA A 39 9.39 -5.90 16.53
C ALA A 39 9.49 -4.74 17.54
N LEU A 40 9.52 -3.50 17.05
CA LEU A 40 9.55 -2.28 17.87
C LEU A 40 8.16 -1.74 18.22
N GLY A 41 7.07 -2.38 17.75
CA GLY A 41 5.71 -1.92 17.99
C GLY A 41 5.45 -0.52 17.42
N LEU A 42 6.09 -0.17 16.31
CA LEU A 42 5.95 1.15 15.69
C LEU A 42 4.67 1.23 14.86
N SER A 43 3.96 2.35 14.95
CA SER A 43 2.73 2.57 14.20
C SER A 43 2.98 2.78 12.70
N SER A 44 4.07 3.48 12.34
CA SER A 44 4.36 3.90 10.98
C SER A 44 5.83 3.66 10.57
N MET A 45 6.06 3.54 9.26
CA MET A 45 7.43 3.50 8.70
C MET A 45 8.18 4.82 8.92
N GLN A 46 7.44 5.93 9.06
CA GLN A 46 8.05 7.23 9.33
C GLN A 46 8.66 7.28 10.73
N SER A 47 8.00 6.68 11.73
CA SER A 47 8.53 6.55 13.09
C SER A 47 9.82 5.72 13.10
N LEU A 48 9.87 4.63 12.32
CA LEU A 48 11.09 3.82 12.18
C LEU A 48 12.24 4.62 11.56
N ARG A 49 11.97 5.42 10.51
CA ARG A 49 12.98 6.30 9.89
C ARG A 49 13.52 7.32 10.87
N GLN A 50 12.67 7.93 11.69
CA GLN A 50 13.10 8.89 12.71
C GLN A 50 14.01 8.22 13.76
N HIS A 51 13.65 7.02 14.21
CA HIS A 51 14.46 6.26 15.16
C HIS A 51 15.83 5.87 14.57
N LEU A 52 15.87 5.40 13.32
CA LEU A 52 17.12 5.06 12.62
C LEU A 52 18.00 6.29 12.38
N MET A 53 17.41 7.42 12.01
CA MET A 53 18.13 8.68 11.84
C MET A 53 18.76 9.12 13.17
N ARG A 54 18.00 9.05 14.26
CA ARG A 54 18.51 9.36 15.61
C ARG A 54 19.66 8.43 16.00
N LEU A 55 19.49 7.12 15.81
CA LEU A 55 20.53 6.13 16.09
C LEU A 55 21.79 6.37 15.25
N SER A 56 21.63 6.80 13.99
CA SER A 56 22.76 7.08 13.11
C SER A 56 23.59 8.27 13.59
N VAL A 57 22.93 9.33 14.07
CA VAL A 57 23.59 10.49 14.67
C VAL A 57 24.31 10.08 15.97
N GLU A 58 23.64 9.31 16.83
CA GLU A 58 24.20 8.86 18.12
C GLU A 58 25.40 7.91 17.95
N SER A 59 25.39 7.07 16.92
CA SER A 59 26.47 6.10 16.65
C SER A 59 27.54 6.60 15.67
N GLN A 60 27.35 7.80 15.10
CA GLN A 60 28.17 8.33 13.99
C GLN A 60 28.31 7.36 12.81
N ASN A 61 27.36 6.44 12.64
CA ASN A 61 27.35 5.44 11.60
C ASN A 61 25.98 5.43 10.91
N LEU A 62 25.94 5.25 9.59
CA LEU A 62 24.68 5.23 8.86
C LEU A 62 23.94 3.91 9.12
N MET A 63 22.91 3.97 9.96
CA MET A 63 22.06 2.82 10.27
C MET A 63 20.89 2.75 9.29
N THR A 64 20.82 1.65 8.52
CA THR A 64 19.77 1.40 7.53
C THR A 64 19.23 -0.02 7.66
N LEU A 65 18.05 -0.25 7.10
CA LEU A 65 17.42 -1.58 7.03
C LEU A 65 17.00 -1.87 5.58
N PRO A 66 17.10 -3.14 5.13
CA PRO A 66 16.53 -3.58 3.87
C PRO A 66 15.05 -3.19 3.74
N GLY A 67 14.65 -2.63 2.60
CA GLY A 67 13.27 -2.23 2.32
C GLY A 67 12.79 -0.94 3.02
N LEU A 68 13.63 -0.23 3.76
CA LEU A 68 13.24 1.00 4.49
C LEU A 68 12.70 2.13 3.59
N TYR A 69 13.22 2.19 2.36
CA TYR A 69 12.87 3.20 1.36
C TYR A 69 12.03 2.63 0.20
N GLU A 70 11.68 1.34 0.25
CA GLU A 70 10.79 0.75 -0.74
C GLU A 70 9.39 1.34 -0.60
N ARG A 71 8.89 1.95 -1.69
CA ARG A 71 7.54 2.49 -1.76
C ARG A 71 6.56 1.40 -2.18
N SER A 72 6.48 0.29 -1.45
CA SER A 72 5.55 -0.82 -1.74
C SER A 72 4.14 -0.55 -1.21
N SER A 73 3.50 0.50 -1.71
CA SER A 73 2.05 0.65 -1.51
C SER A 73 1.33 -0.02 -2.67
N THR A 74 0.99 -1.30 -2.52
CA THR A 74 0.11 -2.05 -3.44
C THR A 74 -1.33 -1.54 -3.50
N ARG A 75 -1.65 -0.52 -2.69
CA ARG A 75 -2.98 0.09 -2.65
C ARG A 75 -3.26 0.85 -3.95
N ALA A 76 -4.26 0.37 -4.69
CA ALA A 76 -4.99 1.13 -5.68
C ALA A 76 -5.88 2.17 -4.98
N ARG A 77 -6.07 3.33 -5.61
CA ARG A 77 -6.95 4.39 -5.09
C ARG A 77 -8.00 4.73 -6.15
N LEU A 78 -9.27 4.73 -5.75
CA LEU A 78 -10.34 5.27 -6.59
C LEU A 78 -10.27 6.80 -6.61
N THR A 79 -10.35 7.37 -7.79
CA THR A 79 -10.37 8.81 -8.04
C THR A 79 -11.58 9.15 -8.92
N LYS A 80 -11.84 10.44 -9.17
CA LYS A 80 -12.91 10.87 -10.10
C LYS A 80 -12.71 10.35 -11.52
N GLN A 81 -11.48 9.98 -11.89
CA GLN A 81 -11.12 9.43 -13.20
C GLN A 81 -11.11 7.89 -13.22
N GLY A 82 -11.51 7.24 -12.13
CA GLY A 82 -11.47 5.79 -11.97
C GLY A 82 -10.34 5.29 -11.07
N ILE A 83 -10.03 3.99 -11.17
CA ILE A 83 -9.03 3.31 -10.34
C ILE A 83 -7.63 3.68 -10.82
N LYS A 84 -6.86 4.36 -9.97
CA LYS A 84 -5.46 4.69 -10.26
C LYS A 84 -4.56 3.53 -9.82
N LEU A 85 -4.10 2.75 -10.78
CA LEU A 85 -2.99 1.81 -10.64
C LEU A 85 -1.68 2.51 -10.98
N SER A 86 -0.60 2.20 -10.25
CA SER A 86 0.73 2.77 -10.52
C SER A 86 1.66 1.64 -10.90
N LEU A 87 2.23 1.71 -12.10
CA LEU A 87 3.19 0.73 -12.60
C LEU A 87 4.39 0.59 -11.64
N SER A 88 4.89 1.68 -11.07
CA SER A 88 5.98 1.64 -10.08
C SER A 88 5.61 0.84 -8.83
N LYS A 89 4.34 0.84 -8.43
CA LYS A 89 3.85 0.06 -7.29
C LYS A 89 3.66 -1.41 -7.64
N LEU A 90 3.23 -1.72 -8.87
CA LEU A 90 3.11 -3.08 -9.37
C LEU A 90 4.50 -3.74 -9.50
N LYS A 91 5.48 -3.01 -10.05
CA LYS A 91 6.88 -3.45 -10.11
C LYS A 91 7.47 -3.72 -8.73
N ALA A 92 7.17 -2.86 -7.75
CA ALA A 92 7.56 -3.07 -6.36
C ALA A 92 6.93 -4.31 -5.69
N SER A 93 5.84 -4.84 -6.25
CA SER A 93 5.25 -6.13 -5.84
C SER A 93 5.73 -7.33 -6.67
N GLY A 94 6.75 -7.16 -7.52
CA GLY A 94 7.25 -8.21 -8.41
C GLY A 94 6.36 -8.46 -9.62
N ILE A 95 5.39 -7.58 -9.89
CA ILE A 95 4.46 -7.69 -11.00
C ILE A 95 4.93 -6.75 -12.10
N GLU A 96 5.45 -7.30 -13.18
CA GLU A 96 5.88 -6.54 -14.34
C GLU A 96 4.93 -6.77 -15.51
N TYR A 97 4.12 -5.74 -15.81
CA TYR A 97 3.23 -5.72 -16.97
C TYR A 97 3.75 -4.71 -18.00
N PRO A 98 3.80 -5.06 -19.29
CA PRO A 98 4.14 -4.14 -20.36
C PRO A 98 3.07 -3.04 -20.52
N GLU A 99 3.43 -1.94 -21.19
CA GLU A 99 2.46 -0.90 -21.55
C GLU A 99 1.33 -1.49 -22.42
N ASN A 100 0.12 -0.94 -22.29
CA ASN A 100 -1.11 -1.44 -22.94
C ASN A 100 -1.54 -2.85 -22.51
N THR A 101 -1.13 -3.28 -21.31
CA THR A 101 -1.70 -4.50 -20.72
C THR A 101 -3.17 -4.29 -20.39
N GLU A 102 -4.01 -5.21 -20.86
CA GLU A 102 -5.45 -5.21 -20.59
C GLU A 102 -5.79 -6.21 -19.48
N PHE A 103 -6.78 -5.83 -18.68
CA PHE A 103 -7.33 -6.65 -17.61
C PHE A 103 -8.84 -6.73 -17.79
N ARG A 104 -9.39 -7.94 -17.67
CA ARG A 104 -10.82 -8.11 -17.44
C ARG A 104 -11.12 -7.77 -15.99
N MET A 105 -12.15 -6.96 -15.76
CA MET A 105 -12.62 -6.59 -14.44
C MET A 105 -13.92 -7.33 -14.13
N GLU A 106 -13.93 -8.07 -13.02
CA GLU A 106 -15.10 -8.77 -12.49
C GLU A 106 -15.31 -8.38 -11.03
N PHE A 107 -16.57 -8.37 -10.58
CA PHE A 107 -16.91 -8.14 -9.18
C PHE A 107 -17.38 -9.45 -8.57
N ASP A 108 -16.65 -9.92 -7.56
CA ASP A 108 -17.03 -11.06 -6.73
C ASP A 108 -17.87 -10.55 -5.57
N GLU A 109 -19.18 -10.80 -5.66
CA GLU A 109 -20.18 -10.38 -4.67
C GLU A 109 -20.00 -11.09 -3.32
N GLU A 110 -19.59 -12.36 -3.32
CA GLU A 110 -19.42 -13.15 -2.10
C GLU A 110 -18.26 -12.62 -1.26
N ARG A 111 -17.17 -12.26 -1.92
CA ARG A 111 -15.96 -11.75 -1.27
C ARG A 111 -15.91 -10.23 -1.19
N ASN A 112 -16.85 -9.55 -1.85
CA ASN A 112 -16.89 -8.10 -2.00
C ASN A 112 -15.55 -7.56 -2.55
N GLN A 113 -15.07 -8.17 -3.64
CA GLN A 113 -13.76 -7.90 -4.24
C GLN A 113 -13.86 -7.60 -5.73
N ILE A 114 -13.00 -6.71 -6.21
CA ILE A 114 -12.78 -6.51 -7.64
C ILE A 114 -11.62 -7.41 -8.06
N LEU A 115 -11.87 -8.33 -8.98
CA LEU A 115 -10.84 -9.16 -9.59
C LEU A 115 -10.42 -8.54 -10.92
N LEU A 116 -9.10 -8.47 -11.12
CA LEU A 116 -8.47 -8.08 -12.36
C LEU A 116 -7.73 -9.28 -12.94
N THR A 117 -8.26 -9.84 -14.02
CA THR A 117 -7.67 -10.99 -14.71
C THR A 117 -6.89 -10.49 -15.92
N TRP A 118 -5.59 -10.79 -15.99
CA TRP A 118 -4.74 -10.38 -17.10
C TRP A 118 -5.22 -11.01 -18.41
N MET A 119 -5.45 -10.19 -19.43
CA MET A 119 -5.95 -10.61 -20.76
C MET A 119 -4.86 -10.60 -21.84
N GLY A 120 -3.66 -10.07 -21.54
CA GLY A 120 -2.58 -9.90 -22.50
C GLY A 120 -2.25 -8.44 -22.78
N ILE A 121 -1.54 -8.19 -23.88
CA ILE A 121 -1.29 -6.84 -24.40
C ILE A 121 -2.41 -6.54 -25.39
N GLY A 122 -3.23 -5.54 -25.07
CA GLY A 122 -4.29 -5.08 -25.93
C GLY A 122 -3.76 -4.32 -27.13
N THR A 123 -4.22 -4.68 -28.33
CA THR A 123 -4.00 -3.87 -29.53
C THR A 123 -5.09 -2.81 -29.69
N GLY A 124 -5.51 -2.14 -28.62
CA GLY A 124 -6.40 -0.97 -28.68
C GLY A 124 -7.66 -1.12 -29.56
N GLN A 125 -8.20 -2.34 -29.72
CA GLN A 125 -9.45 -2.53 -30.42
C GLN A 125 -10.59 -2.31 -29.43
N VAL A 126 -11.29 -1.20 -29.66
CA VAL A 126 -12.51 -0.84 -28.93
C VAL A 126 -13.50 -1.98 -29.15
N ASP A 127 -13.83 -2.72 -28.09
CA ASP A 127 -14.97 -3.64 -28.13
C ASP A 127 -16.21 -2.81 -28.48
N GLN A 128 -16.70 -2.99 -29.71
CA GLN A 128 -17.98 -2.43 -30.13
C GLN A 128 -19.06 -3.17 -29.36
N TYR A 129 -19.54 -2.54 -28.28
CA TYR A 129 -20.76 -2.96 -27.62
C TYR A 129 -21.92 -2.65 -28.57
N GLU A 130 -22.33 -3.61 -29.40
CA GLU A 130 -23.64 -3.55 -30.05
C GLU A 130 -24.70 -3.83 -28.98
N PRO A 131 -25.56 -2.87 -28.63
CA PRO A 131 -26.72 -3.18 -27.81
C PRO A 131 -27.69 -3.98 -28.67
N SER A 132 -27.64 -5.31 -28.55
CA SER A 132 -28.64 -6.20 -29.13
C SER A 132 -30.00 -5.94 -28.46
N ASP A 133 -30.91 -5.39 -29.25
CA ASP A 133 -32.35 -5.55 -29.20
C ASP A 133 -33.04 -5.45 -27.83
N ILE A 134 -33.42 -4.21 -27.47
CA ILE A 134 -34.63 -4.02 -26.68
C ILE A 134 -35.82 -4.08 -27.65
N SER A 135 -36.11 -5.28 -28.15
CA SER A 135 -37.36 -5.56 -28.85
C SER A 135 -38.47 -5.82 -27.83
N ASN A 136 -39.49 -4.94 -27.86
CA ASN A 136 -40.87 -5.15 -27.43
C ASN A 136 -41.17 -5.64 -26.01
N VAL A 137 -41.64 -4.72 -25.18
CA VAL A 137 -42.83 -5.00 -24.34
C VAL A 137 -43.85 -3.90 -24.62
N ARG A 138 -44.99 -4.33 -25.17
CA ARG A 138 -46.21 -3.55 -25.38
C ARG A 138 -46.79 -3.03 -24.07
#